data_AF-A0A3S1J2B2-F1
#
_entry.id   AF-A0A3S1J2B2-F1
#
_cell.length_a   1.000
_cell.length_b   1.000
_cell.length_c   1.000
_cell.angle_alpha   90.00
_cell.angle_beta   90.00
_cell.angle_gamma   90.00
#
_symmetry.space_group_name_H-M   'P 1'
#
loop_
_entity.id
_entity.type
_entity.pdbx_description
1 polymer ?
#
loop_
_entity_poly.entity_id
_entity_poly.type
_entity_poly.pdbx_seq_one_letter_code
_entity_poly.pdbx_strand_id
1 'polypeptide(L)' 'MNDYKRFFNQIPGNLEQSNYQIFEPHSKVEILHWFSRDNISNQQKDEFIKALINFDDGCGSFYRYRTYFLAAEALSYFSN' A
#
# COMPACT_ATOMS: atom_id res chain seq x y z
N MET A 1 0.96 6.07 -15.78
CA MET A 1 1.95 6.20 -14.69
C MET A 1 1.36 5.51 -13.46
N ASN A 2 1.97 4.44 -12.95
CA ASN A 2 1.41 3.70 -11.80
C ASN A 2 1.66 4.48 -10.50
N ASP A 3 0.75 5.40 -10.15
CA ASP A 3 0.84 6.33 -9.02
C ASP A 3 1.03 5.62 -7.66
N TYR A 4 0.49 4.41 -7.51
CA TYR A 4 0.56 3.65 -6.27
C TYR A 4 1.99 3.27 -5.85
N LYS A 5 2.95 3.24 -6.80
CA LYS A 5 4.33 2.84 -6.50
C LYS A 5 5.01 3.78 -5.50
N ARG A 6 4.58 5.04 -5.42
CA ARG A 6 5.15 6.03 -4.50
C ARG A 6 4.99 5.64 -3.03
N PHE A 7 3.91 4.93 -2.69
CA PHE A 7 3.64 4.51 -1.31
C PHE A 7 4.71 3.56 -0.76
N PHE A 8 5.41 2.83 -1.62
CA PHE A 8 6.48 1.92 -1.21
C PHE A 8 7.84 2.62 -0.99
N ASN A 9 7.92 3.94 -1.19
CA ASN A 9 9.15 4.67 -0.96
C ASN A 9 9.42 4.83 0.55
N GLN A 10 10.69 4.73 0.93
CA GLN A 10 11.16 5.07 2.26
C GLN A 10 11.15 6.59 2.45
N ILE A 11 10.79 7.04 3.66
CA ILE A 11 10.84 8.46 4.02
C ILE A 11 12.26 8.80 4.51
N PRO A 12 13.01 9.69 3.83
CA PRO A 12 14.34 10.08 4.27
C PRO A 12 14.26 10.93 5.56
N GLY A 13 15.02 10.57 6.59
CA GLY A 13 15.21 11.40 7.79
C GLY A 13 14.88 10.77 9.14
N ASN A 14 14.32 9.54 9.19
CA ASN A 14 14.08 8.84 10.45
C ASN A 14 14.89 7.54 10.50
N LEU A 15 16.12 7.62 10.99
CA LEU A 15 17.07 6.50 11.07
C LEU A 15 16.70 5.45 12.13
N GLU A 16 15.80 5.80 13.05
CA GLU A 16 15.37 4.93 14.17
C GLU A 16 14.13 4.09 13.83
N GLN A 17 13.38 4.48 12.79
CA GLN A 17 12.16 3.79 12.34
C GLN A 17 12.04 3.92 10.82
N SER A 18 12.40 2.85 10.09
CA SER A 18 12.17 2.72 8.66
C SER A 18 10.66 2.75 8.36
N ASN A 19 10.06 3.94 8.31
CA ASN A 19 8.65 4.13 8.00
C ASN A 19 8.51 4.29 6.49
N TYR A 20 8.14 3.21 5.82
CA TYR A 20 7.63 3.27 4.45
C TYR A 20 6.39 4.17 4.42
N GLN A 21 6.26 4.99 3.37
CA GLN A 21 5.11 5.90 3.22
C GLN A 21 3.77 5.17 3.40
N ILE A 22 3.66 3.95 2.88
CA ILE A 22 2.49 3.08 2.99
C ILE A 22 1.97 2.83 4.41
N PHE A 23 2.82 2.97 5.44
CA PHE A 23 2.41 2.81 6.83
C PHE A 23 2.07 4.13 7.53
N GLU A 24 2.25 5.26 6.85
CA GLU A 24 1.86 6.54 7.39
C GLU A 24 0.33 6.70 7.41
N PRO A 25 -0.25 7.33 8.45
CA PRO A 25 -1.69 7.52 8.55
C PRO A 25 -2.31 8.21 7.34
N HIS A 26 -1.64 9.23 6.79
CA HIS A 26 -2.10 9.95 5.60
C HIS A 26 -2.11 9.06 4.35
N SER A 27 -1.07 8.24 4.17
CA SER A 27 -0.95 7.35 3.02
C SER A 27 -2.00 6.25 3.06
N LYS A 28 -2.35 5.74 4.25
CA LYS A 28 -3.45 4.79 4.40
C LYS A 28 -4.76 5.37 3.84
N VAL A 29 -5.10 6.61 4.22
CA VAL A 29 -6.31 7.29 3.71
C VAL A 29 -6.25 7.47 2.19
N GLU A 30 -5.10 7.88 1.65
CA GLU A 30 -4.92 8.03 0.20
C GLU A 30 -5.08 6.70 -0.55
N ILE A 31 -4.54 5.60 -0.01
CA ILE A 31 -4.63 4.27 -0.61
C ILE A 31 -6.08 3.82 -0.67
N LEU A 32 -6.82 3.91 0.44
CA LEU A 32 -8.23 3.52 0.47
C LEU A 32 -9.07 4.37 -0.49
N HIS A 33 -8.83 5.69 -0.51
CA HIS A 33 -9.47 6.58 -1.48
C HIS A 33 -9.09 6.26 -2.94
N TRP A 34 -7.85 5.83 -3.20
CA TRP A 34 -7.42 5.40 -4.53
C TRP A 34 -8.18 4.14 -4.96
N PHE A 35 -8.41 3.18 -4.05
CA PHE A 35 -9.20 1.98 -4.34
C PHE A 35 -10.69 2.27 -4.57
N SER A 36 -11.24 3.33 -3.98
CA SER A 36 -12.66 3.70 -4.13
C SER A 36 -12.97 4.50 -5.41
N ARG A 37 -11.97 4.85 -6.23
CA ARG A 37 -12.22 5.61 -7.47
C ARG A 37 -12.58 4.69 -8.63
N ASP A 38 -13.59 5.07 -9.41
CA ASP A 38 -14.04 4.33 -10.60
C ASP A 38 -13.18 4.59 -11.84
N ASN A 39 -12.40 5.67 -11.85
CA ASN A 39 -11.54 6.03 -12.98
C ASN A 39 -10.23 5.23 -13.03
N ILE A 40 -10.01 4.34 -12.08
CA ILE A 40 -8.85 3.44 -12.03
C ILE A 40 -9.33 2.05 -12.42
N SER A 41 -8.64 1.45 -13.39
CA SER A 41 -9.04 0.14 -13.89
C SER A 41 -8.87 -0.95 -12.84
N ASN A 42 -9.71 -1.98 -12.89
CA ASN A 42 -9.60 -3.16 -12.03
C ASN A 42 -8.21 -3.81 -12.16
N GLN A 43 -7.60 -3.78 -13.34
CA GLN A 43 -6.24 -4.28 -13.53
C GLN A 43 -5.22 -3.52 -12.67
N GLN A 44 -5.30 -2.19 -12.59
CA GLN A 44 -4.39 -1.40 -11.77
C GLN A 44 -4.61 -1.67 -10.27
N LYS A 45 -5.86 -1.85 -9.84
CA LYS A 45 -6.19 -2.22 -8.46
C LYS A 45 -5.65 -3.61 -8.11
N ASP A 46 -5.81 -4.58 -9.00
CA ASP A 46 -5.24 -5.93 -8.86
C ASP A 46 -3.70 -5.91 -8.80
N GLU A 47 -3.05 -5.13 -9.66
CA GLU A 47 -1.58 -4.95 -9.62
C GLU A 47 -1.12 -4.36 -8.29
N PHE A 48 -1.88 -3.39 -7.75
CA PHE A 48 -1.53 -2.80 -6.47
C PHE A 48 -1.73 -3.79 -5.31
N ILE A 49 -2.84 -4.55 -5.28
CA ILE A 49 -3.02 -5.63 -4.30
C ILE A 49 -1.88 -6.65 -4.39
N LYS A 50 -1.49 -7.05 -5.61
CA LYS A 50 -0.34 -7.94 -5.83
C LYS A 50 0.96 -7.36 -5.29
N ALA A 51 1.17 -6.05 -5.42
CA ALA A 51 2.34 -5.38 -4.86
C ALA A 51 2.31 -5.36 -3.31
N LEU A 52 1.14 -5.17 -2.70
CA LEU A 52 0.98 -5.22 -1.24
C LEU A 52 1.31 -6.62 -0.67
N ILE A 53 0.76 -7.68 -1.26
CA ILE A 53 0.96 -9.06 -0.76
C ILE A 53 2.38 -9.58 -0.99
N ASN A 54 3.05 -9.10 -2.04
CA ASN A 54 4.42 -9.44 -2.37
C ASN A 54 5.44 -8.44 -1.82
N PHE A 55 5.00 -7.50 -0.97
CA PHE A 55 5.90 -6.57 -0.33
C PHE A 55 6.86 -7.34 0.59
N ASP A 56 8.12 -7.35 0.21
CA ASP A 56 9.22 -7.90 0.97
C ASP A 56 10.29 -6.83 1.09
N ASP A 57 10.55 -6.44 2.34
CA ASP A 57 11.54 -5.44 2.68
C ASP A 57 12.80 -6.04 3.32
N GLY A 58 12.91 -7.37 3.36
CA GLY A 58 14.03 -8.06 3.98
C GLY A 58 14.03 -7.99 5.52
N CYS A 59 13.04 -7.37 6.17
CA CYS A 59 12.93 -7.26 7.62
C CYS A 59 12.18 -8.44 8.27
N GLY A 60 12.43 -9.66 7.79
CA GLY A 60 11.92 -10.88 8.44
C GLY A 60 10.40 -10.99 8.49
N SER A 61 9.69 -10.51 7.45
CA SER A 61 8.23 -10.50 7.33
C SER A 61 7.45 -9.52 8.22
N PHE A 62 8.12 -8.67 9.03
CA PHE A 62 7.43 -7.72 9.91
C PHE A 62 6.45 -6.82 9.15
N TYR A 63 6.92 -6.20 8.06
CA TYR A 63 6.10 -5.30 7.26
C TYR A 63 5.21 -6.02 6.26
N ARG A 64 5.54 -7.26 5.89
CA ARG A 64 4.71 -8.12 5.05
C ARG A 64 3.35 -8.40 5.69
N TYR A 65 3.30 -8.67 7.00
CA TYR A 65 2.01 -8.83 7.70
C TYR A 65 1.19 -7.54 7.69
N ARG A 66 1.84 -6.38 7.85
CA ARG A 66 1.17 -5.08 7.79
C ARG A 66 0.58 -4.80 6.40
N THR A 67 1.30 -5.11 5.32
CA THR A 67 0.78 -4.93 3.97
C THR A 67 -0.34 -5.91 3.63
N TYR A 68 -0.35 -7.13 4.19
CA TYR A 68 -1.48 -8.05 4.08
C TYR A 68 -2.77 -7.48 4.68
N PHE A 69 -2.72 -6.90 5.87
CA PHE A 69 -3.90 -6.26 6.47
C PHE A 69 -4.39 -5.08 5.64
N LEU A 70 -3.46 -4.26 5.13
CA LEU A 70 -3.81 -3.15 4.26
C LEU A 70 -4.44 -3.63 2.94
N ALA A 71 -3.96 -4.74 2.37
CA ALA A 71 -4.56 -5.33 1.18
C ALA A 71 -5.98 -5.83 1.45
N ALA A 72 -6.20 -6.51 2.58
CA ALA A 72 -7.53 -6.98 2.97
C ALA A 72 -8.52 -5.82 3.15
N GLU A 73 -8.09 -4.73 3.79
CA GLU A 73 -8.88 -3.52 3.93
C GLU A 73 -9.14 -2.86 2.57
N ALA A 74 -8.12 -2.68 1.72
CA ALA A 74 -8.29 -2.13 0.38
C ALA A 74 -9.32 -2.92 -0.47
N LEU A 75 -9.34 -4.26 -0.34
CA LEU A 75 -10.34 -5.10 -1.01
C LEU A 75 -11.77 -4.83 -0.53
N SER A 76 -12.00 -4.44 0.72
CA SER A 76 -13.36 -4.08 1.18
C SER A 76 -13.88 -2.81 0.53
N TYR A 77 -12.98 -1.91 0.08
CA TYR A 77 -13.35 -0.70 -0.67
C TYR A 77 -13.50 -0.95 -2.18
N PHE A 78 -13.00 -2.09 -2.68
CA PHE A 78 -13.16 -2.48 -4.09
C PHE A 78 -14.56 -3.06 -4.38
N SER A 79 -15.25 -3.61 -3.38
CA SER A 79 -16.52 -4.31 -3.55
C SER A 79 -17.77 -3.44 -3.30
N ASN A 80 -17.62 -2.12 -3.22
CA ASN A 80 -18.70 -1.16 -2.97
C ASN A 80 -18.95 -0.27 -4.19
#